data_AF-A0A330ML54-F1
#
_entry.id   AF-A0A330ML54-F1
#
_cell.length_a   1.000
_cell.length_b   1.000
_cell.length_c   1.000
_cell.angle_alpha   90.00
_cell.angle_beta   90.00
_cell.angle_gamma   90.00
#
_symmetry.space_group_name_H-M   'P 1'
#
loop_
_entity.id
_entity.type
_entity.pdbx_description
1 polymer ?
#
loop_
_entity_poly.entity_id
_entity_poly.type
_entity_poly.pdbx_seq_one_letter_code
_entity_poly.pdbx_strand_id
1 'polypeptide(L)'
;MKTKMKTILFGSILSVALLLPGGATAQGMPTYDNTNFISLVKQLLESGKQTAQMIKSVKFLKDAKESIEKVSSVVQQLRAVQEIADNNQRLINVMQNDLQDILNSPYIKPNEVTRVVESFDAIIQNSLDTVDFIDEVLSSDYLKMSDAERAEVLKQKEMESKQMVSNINTKTKRYKDIISFRKMQDKVNNRETNY
;
A
#
# COMPACT_ATOMS: atom_id res chain seq x y z
N MET A 1 47.94 -28.80 -49.93
CA MET A 1 47.98 -28.97 -48.46
C MET A 1 47.30 -27.85 -47.66
N LYS A 2 47.43 -26.57 -48.04
CA LYS A 2 46.90 -25.44 -47.24
C LYS A 2 45.36 -25.39 -47.09
N THR A 3 44.59 -25.88 -48.05
CA THR A 3 43.12 -25.87 -48.01
C THR A 3 42.54 -26.93 -47.07
N LYS A 4 43.08 -28.16 -47.10
CA LYS A 4 42.65 -29.25 -46.20
C LYS A 4 42.90 -28.91 -44.72
N MET A 5 43.98 -28.18 -44.43
CA MET A 5 44.31 -27.74 -43.08
C MET A 5 43.31 -26.69 -42.55
N LYS A 6 42.81 -25.80 -43.40
CA LYS A 6 41.76 -24.84 -43.04
C LYS A 6 40.42 -25.51 -42.76
N THR A 7 40.05 -26.54 -43.53
CA THR A 7 38.78 -27.27 -43.34
C THR A 7 38.77 -28.07 -42.04
N ILE A 8 39.91 -28.69 -41.70
CA ILE A 8 40.07 -29.42 -40.43
C ILE A 8 40.03 -28.45 -39.24
N LEU A 9 40.70 -27.29 -39.35
CA LEU A 9 40.70 -26.26 -38.31
C LEU A 9 39.28 -25.70 -38.06
N PHE A 10 38.51 -25.47 -39.13
CA PHE A 10 37.13 -24.99 -39.04
C PHE A 10 36.19 -26.03 -38.42
N GLY A 11 36.37 -27.31 -38.75
CA GLY A 11 35.60 -28.42 -38.15
C GLY A 11 35.90 -28.62 -36.67
N SER A 12 37.16 -28.45 -36.25
CA SER A 12 37.54 -28.53 -34.83
C SER A 12 36.99 -27.39 -33.99
N ILE A 13 36.90 -26.17 -34.53
CA ILE A 13 36.35 -25.01 -33.81
C ILE A 13 34.83 -25.15 -33.63
N LEU A 14 34.13 -25.68 -34.63
CA LEU A 14 32.68 -25.90 -34.55
C LEU A 14 32.30 -27.00 -33.55
N SER A 15 33.17 -28.01 -33.42
CA SER A 15 32.98 -29.12 -32.48
C SER A 15 33.22 -28.70 -31.02
N VAL A 16 34.15 -27.76 -30.78
CA VAL A 16 34.38 -27.17 -29.46
C VAL A 16 33.23 -26.23 -29.04
N ALA A 17 32.60 -25.52 -29.97
CA ALA A 17 31.44 -24.68 -29.68
C ALA A 17 30.19 -25.50 -29.28
N LEU A 18 30.05 -26.73 -29.77
CA LEU A 18 28.93 -27.64 -29.48
C LEU A 18 29.11 -28.47 -28.19
N LEU A 19 30.34 -28.57 -27.66
CA LEU A 19 30.67 -29.37 -26.48
C LEU A 19 30.93 -28.53 -25.21
N LEU A 20 30.72 -27.21 -25.26
CA LEU A 20 30.68 -26.39 -24.05
C LEU A 20 29.39 -26.72 -23.27
N PRO A 21 29.47 -27.04 -21.96
CA PRO A 21 28.29 -27.22 -21.14
C PRO A 21 27.44 -25.94 -21.23
N GLY A 22 26.14 -26.10 -21.49
CA GLY A 22 25.19 -25.05 -21.85
C GLY A 22 25.07 -23.88 -20.87
N GLY A 23 26.09 -23.05 -20.82
CA GLY A 23 26.12 -21.72 -20.22
C GLY A 23 25.69 -20.64 -21.21
N ALA A 24 25.01 -21.01 -22.29
CA ALA A 24 24.09 -20.08 -22.93
C ALA A 24 23.07 -19.71 -21.85
N THR A 25 23.23 -18.53 -21.28
CA THR A 25 22.16 -17.84 -20.56
C THR A 25 21.06 -17.60 -21.58
N ALA A 26 20.28 -18.66 -21.86
CA ALA A 26 18.89 -18.51 -22.17
C ALA A 26 18.37 -17.65 -21.03
N GLN A 27 18.26 -16.34 -21.29
CA GLN A 27 17.45 -15.48 -20.45
C GLN A 27 16.07 -16.09 -20.55
N GLY A 28 15.75 -16.94 -19.57
CA GLY A 28 14.38 -17.27 -19.27
C GLY A 28 13.71 -15.93 -19.08
N MET A 29 12.91 -15.53 -20.08
CA MET A 29 11.90 -14.51 -19.89
C MET A 29 11.20 -14.91 -18.58
N PRO A 30 11.15 -14.03 -17.56
CA PRO A 30 10.65 -14.44 -16.25
C PRO A 30 9.29 -15.06 -16.46
N THR A 31 9.22 -16.39 -16.29
CA THR A 31 7.96 -17.12 -16.37
C THR A 31 7.15 -16.61 -15.20
N TYR A 32 6.11 -15.85 -15.52
CA TYR A 32 5.22 -15.27 -14.54
C TYR A 32 4.60 -16.38 -13.71
N ASP A 33 4.96 -16.40 -12.44
CA ASP A 33 4.37 -17.29 -11.45
C ASP A 33 2.92 -16.85 -11.20
N ASN A 34 1.98 -17.68 -11.65
CA ASN A 34 0.54 -17.54 -11.47
C ASN A 34 0.10 -17.59 -9.99
N THR A 35 1.00 -17.94 -9.07
CA THR A 35 0.81 -17.81 -7.62
C THR A 35 0.64 -16.34 -7.20
N ASN A 36 1.26 -15.38 -7.91
CA ASN A 36 1.13 -13.95 -7.62
C ASN A 36 -0.27 -13.38 -7.93
N PHE A 37 -1.04 -14.01 -8.81
CA PHE A 37 -2.41 -13.57 -9.11
C PHE A 37 -3.38 -13.97 -7.99
N ILE A 38 -3.18 -15.15 -7.38
CA ILE A 38 -3.97 -15.59 -6.23
C ILE A 38 -3.65 -14.74 -5.00
N SER A 39 -2.38 -14.41 -4.77
CA SER A 39 -2.00 -13.48 -3.69
C SER A 39 -2.57 -12.08 -3.91
N LEU A 40 -2.60 -11.60 -5.16
CA LEU A 40 -3.22 -10.34 -5.54
C LEU A 40 -4.73 -10.32 -5.24
N VAL A 41 -5.48 -11.35 -5.65
CA VAL A 41 -6.92 -11.45 -5.35
C VAL A 41 -7.16 -11.54 -3.84
N LYS A 42 -6.32 -12.29 -3.11
CA LYS A 42 -6.38 -12.35 -1.64
C LYS A 42 -6.14 -10.98 -1.01
N GLN A 43 -5.13 -10.25 -1.47
CA GLN A 43 -4.79 -8.91 -1.01
C GLN A 43 -5.90 -7.88 -1.29
N LEU A 44 -6.56 -7.98 -2.45
CA LEU A 44 -7.72 -7.14 -2.79
C LEU A 44 -8.95 -7.49 -1.94
N LEU A 45 -9.18 -8.77 -1.63
CA LEU A 45 -10.26 -9.19 -0.73
C LEU A 45 -9.97 -8.75 0.72
N GLU A 46 -8.72 -8.81 1.15
CA GLU A 46 -8.27 -8.43 2.48
C GLU A 46 -8.35 -6.91 2.69
N SER A 47 -7.93 -6.11 1.70
CA SER A 47 -8.12 -4.66 1.71
C SER A 47 -9.59 -4.24 1.72
N GLY A 48 -10.47 -5.00 1.06
CA GLY A 48 -11.93 -4.83 1.13
C GLY A 48 -12.48 -5.07 2.55
N LYS A 49 -12.03 -6.15 3.21
CA LYS A 49 -12.41 -6.43 4.62
C LYS A 49 -11.90 -5.34 5.56
N GLN A 50 -10.67 -4.90 5.39
CA GLN A 50 -10.06 -3.84 6.20
C GLN A 50 -10.79 -2.50 6.02
N THR A 51 -11.19 -2.15 4.79
CA THR A 51 -12.00 -0.95 4.54
C THR A 51 -13.34 -1.02 5.27
N ALA A 52 -14.01 -2.18 5.25
CA ALA A 52 -15.27 -2.38 5.98
C ALA A 52 -15.08 -2.29 7.50
N GLN A 53 -13.96 -2.78 8.04
CA GLN A 53 -13.61 -2.60 9.44
C GLN A 53 -13.38 -1.13 9.77
N MET A 54 -12.62 -0.40 8.96
CA MET A 54 -12.35 1.04 9.18
C MET A 54 -13.64 1.88 9.18
N ILE A 55 -14.61 1.56 8.31
CA ILE A 55 -15.95 2.21 8.34
C ILE A 55 -16.66 1.95 9.67
N LYS A 56 -16.64 0.70 10.16
CA LYS A 56 -17.22 0.38 11.48
C LYS A 56 -16.50 1.13 12.59
N SER A 57 -15.18 1.21 12.54
CA SER A 57 -14.34 1.93 13.48
C SER A 57 -14.68 3.44 13.50
N VAL A 58 -14.86 4.09 12.35
CA VAL A 58 -15.32 5.50 12.30
C VAL A 58 -16.71 5.67 12.92
N LYS A 59 -17.64 4.74 12.65
CA LYS A 59 -18.97 4.78 13.27
C LYS A 59 -18.87 4.67 14.78
N PHE A 60 -18.09 3.70 15.27
CA PHE A 60 -17.84 3.53 16.70
C PHE A 60 -17.33 4.82 17.35
N LEU A 61 -16.30 5.46 16.77
CA LEU A 61 -15.75 6.70 17.31
C LEU A 61 -16.77 7.84 17.39
N LYS A 62 -17.69 7.92 16.42
CA LYS A 62 -18.78 8.90 16.42
C LYS A 62 -19.81 8.60 17.51
N ASP A 63 -20.21 7.34 17.66
CA ASP A 63 -21.15 6.89 18.69
C ASP A 63 -20.56 7.12 20.10
N ALA A 64 -19.26 6.86 20.26
CA ALA A 64 -18.55 7.09 21.51
C ALA A 64 -18.45 8.58 21.86
N LYS A 65 -18.17 9.44 20.87
CA LYS A 65 -18.22 10.90 21.06
C LYS A 65 -19.61 11.37 21.54
N GLU A 66 -20.68 10.94 20.88
CA GLU A 66 -22.05 11.31 21.26
C GLU A 66 -22.38 10.87 22.69
N SER A 67 -21.91 9.68 23.07
CA SER A 67 -22.11 9.13 24.41
C SER A 67 -21.37 9.95 25.48
N ILE A 68 -20.12 10.36 25.22
CA ILE A 68 -19.34 11.22 26.13
C ILE A 68 -19.97 12.62 26.24
N GLU A 69 -20.42 13.21 25.13
CA GLU A 69 -21.10 14.53 25.12
C GLU A 69 -22.34 14.55 26.02
N LYS A 70 -23.06 13.44 26.10
CA LYS A 70 -24.28 13.31 26.91
C LYS A 70 -24.00 13.22 28.41
N VAL A 71 -22.82 12.72 28.82
CA VAL A 71 -22.54 12.35 30.22
C VAL A 71 -21.36 13.11 30.85
N SER A 72 -20.58 13.86 30.06
CA SER A 72 -19.31 14.47 30.53
C SER A 72 -19.14 15.91 30.02
N SER A 73 -18.60 16.78 30.87
CA SER A 73 -18.25 18.17 30.53
C SER A 73 -16.85 18.33 29.91
N VAL A 74 -16.16 17.23 29.59
CA VAL A 74 -14.76 17.27 29.14
C VAL A 74 -14.63 17.53 27.64
N VAL A 75 -14.59 18.82 27.27
CA VAL A 75 -14.50 19.30 25.87
C VAL A 75 -13.24 18.81 25.13
N GLN A 76 -12.12 18.61 25.82
CA GLN A 76 -10.85 18.27 25.17
C GLN A 76 -10.79 16.81 24.69
N GLN A 77 -11.32 15.87 25.48
CA GLN A 77 -11.40 14.45 25.11
C GLN A 77 -12.33 14.27 23.89
N LEU A 78 -13.47 14.98 23.88
CA LEU A 78 -14.41 15.00 22.76
C LEU A 78 -13.78 15.49 21.46
N ARG A 79 -12.99 16.56 21.52
CA ARG A 79 -12.28 17.09 20.35
C ARG A 79 -11.25 16.09 19.82
N ALA A 80 -10.47 15.45 20.69
CA ALA A 80 -9.49 14.45 20.26
C ALA A 80 -10.16 13.25 19.57
N VAL A 81 -11.23 12.70 20.15
CA VAL A 81 -11.99 11.59 19.56
C VAL A 81 -12.60 11.98 18.20
N GLN A 82 -13.17 13.18 18.10
CA GLN A 82 -13.70 13.70 16.83
C GLN A 82 -12.61 13.81 15.75
N GLU A 83 -11.46 14.40 16.08
CA GLU A 83 -10.34 14.55 15.15
C GLU A 83 -9.81 13.20 14.68
N ILE A 84 -9.74 12.20 15.57
CA ILE A 84 -9.34 10.84 15.21
C ILE A 84 -10.37 10.20 14.27
N ALA A 85 -11.68 10.37 14.54
CA ALA A 85 -12.74 9.90 13.67
C ALA A 85 -12.65 10.53 12.26
N ASP A 86 -12.42 11.83 12.18
CA ASP A 86 -12.28 12.56 10.91
C ASP A 86 -11.03 12.13 10.16
N ASN A 87 -9.91 11.91 10.85
CA ASN A 87 -8.69 11.39 10.23
C ASN A 87 -8.90 9.97 9.69
N ASN A 88 -9.56 9.09 10.45
CA ASN A 88 -9.91 7.76 9.97
C ASN A 88 -10.83 7.81 8.75
N GLN A 89 -11.81 8.72 8.70
CA GLN A 89 -12.64 8.92 7.50
C GLN A 89 -11.80 9.34 6.29
N ARG A 90 -10.77 10.17 6.47
CA ARG A 90 -9.84 10.53 5.40
C ARG A 90 -9.04 9.32 4.92
N LEU A 91 -8.55 8.47 5.84
CA LEU A 91 -7.87 7.23 5.50
C LEU A 91 -8.78 6.31 4.66
N ILE A 92 -10.05 6.15 5.05
CA ILE A 92 -11.05 5.40 4.26
C ILE A 92 -11.18 5.98 2.86
N ASN A 93 -11.29 7.30 2.72
CA ASN A 93 -11.48 7.93 1.42
C ASN A 93 -10.29 7.70 0.49
N VAL A 94 -9.06 7.76 1.02
CA VAL A 94 -7.84 7.44 0.27
C VAL A 94 -7.81 5.97 -0.12
N MET A 95 -8.23 5.08 0.77
CA MET A 95 -8.32 3.65 0.48
C MET A 95 -9.36 3.30 -0.59
N GLN A 96 -10.53 3.91 -0.51
CA GLN A 96 -11.63 3.64 -1.43
C GLN A 96 -11.38 4.20 -2.82
N ASN A 97 -10.85 5.43 -2.90
CA ASN A 97 -10.73 6.13 -4.17
C ASN A 97 -9.29 6.05 -4.69
N ASP A 98 -8.33 6.59 -3.94
CA ASP A 98 -6.97 6.78 -4.46
C ASP A 98 -6.20 5.48 -4.64
N LEU A 99 -6.29 4.54 -3.68
CA LEU A 99 -5.65 3.24 -3.84
C LEU A 99 -6.29 2.46 -4.98
N GLN A 100 -7.61 2.49 -5.11
CA GLN A 100 -8.31 1.85 -6.23
C GLN A 100 -7.83 2.42 -7.58
N ASP A 101 -7.74 3.74 -7.70
CA ASP A 101 -7.23 4.41 -8.90
C ASP A 101 -5.79 4.04 -9.21
N ILE A 102 -4.92 3.96 -8.18
CA ILE A 102 -3.53 3.54 -8.33
C ILE A 102 -3.47 2.10 -8.84
N LEU A 103 -4.20 1.18 -8.21
CA LEU A 103 -4.16 -0.25 -8.54
C LEU A 103 -4.78 -0.55 -9.91
N ASN A 104 -5.79 0.21 -10.34
CA ASN A 104 -6.41 0.07 -11.66
C ASN A 104 -5.62 0.74 -12.78
N SER A 105 -4.54 1.47 -12.47
CA SER A 105 -3.75 2.16 -13.48
C SER A 105 -2.93 1.15 -14.32
N PRO A 106 -2.99 1.23 -15.66
CA PRO A 106 -2.17 0.37 -16.53
C PRO A 106 -0.67 0.70 -16.42
N TYR A 107 -0.34 1.80 -15.74
CA TYR A 107 1.04 2.24 -15.52
C TYR A 107 1.64 1.74 -14.21
N ILE A 108 0.91 0.94 -13.42
CA ILE A 108 1.46 0.17 -12.30
C ILE A 108 1.80 -1.25 -12.77
N LYS A 109 3.03 -1.70 -12.53
CA LYS A 109 3.45 -3.04 -12.93
C LYS A 109 2.86 -4.09 -11.98
N PRO A 110 2.56 -5.31 -12.45
CA PRO A 110 2.01 -6.36 -11.59
C PRO A 110 2.84 -6.63 -10.32
N ASN A 111 4.17 -6.60 -10.43
CA ASN A 111 5.09 -6.79 -9.29
C ASN A 111 5.27 -5.55 -8.38
N GLU A 112 4.64 -4.43 -8.71
CA GLU A 112 4.60 -3.23 -7.87
C GLU A 112 3.31 -3.17 -7.06
N VAL A 113 2.25 -3.86 -7.50
CA VAL A 113 0.96 -3.89 -6.80
C VAL A 113 1.12 -4.33 -5.36
N THR A 114 1.84 -5.44 -5.09
CA THR A 114 2.11 -5.91 -3.73
C THR A 114 2.77 -4.83 -2.87
N ARG A 115 3.79 -4.13 -3.40
CA ARG A 115 4.47 -3.04 -2.69
C ARG A 115 3.56 -1.85 -2.44
N VAL A 116 2.66 -1.53 -3.37
CA VAL A 116 1.62 -0.51 -3.17
C VAL A 116 0.75 -0.93 -2.01
N VAL A 117 0.13 -2.11 -2.07
CA VAL A 117 -0.80 -2.60 -1.04
C VAL A 117 -0.14 -2.65 0.34
N GLU A 118 1.04 -3.25 0.47
CA GLU A 118 1.77 -3.32 1.74
C GLU A 118 2.06 -1.93 2.34
N SER A 119 2.33 -0.94 1.47
CA SER A 119 2.63 0.42 1.94
C SER A 119 1.43 1.16 2.50
N PHE A 120 0.21 0.75 2.14
CA PHE A 120 -1.05 1.28 2.65
C PHE A 120 -1.57 0.43 3.83
N ASP A 121 -1.41 -0.90 3.78
CA ASP A 121 -1.85 -1.84 4.83
C ASP A 121 -1.29 -1.47 6.21
N ALA A 122 0.00 -1.14 6.31
CA ALA A 122 0.60 -0.74 7.59
C ALA A 122 -0.08 0.51 8.22
N ILE A 123 -0.59 1.43 7.40
CA ILE A 123 -1.31 2.62 7.88
C ILE A 123 -2.72 2.24 8.34
N ILE A 124 -3.34 1.30 7.65
CA ILE A 124 -4.67 0.79 8.00
C ILE A 124 -4.62 0.03 9.32
N GLN A 125 -3.67 -0.89 9.50
CA GLN A 125 -3.54 -1.64 10.74
C GLN A 125 -3.38 -0.69 11.93
N ASN A 126 -2.50 0.31 11.81
CA ASN A 126 -2.29 1.29 12.87
C ASN A 126 -3.53 2.16 13.16
N SER A 127 -4.35 2.44 12.13
CA SER A 127 -5.63 3.12 12.26
C SER A 127 -6.66 2.28 13.02
N LEU A 128 -6.74 0.98 12.73
CA LEU A 128 -7.61 0.05 13.44
C LEU A 128 -7.17 -0.11 14.91
N ASP A 129 -5.87 -0.31 15.16
CA ASP A 129 -5.31 -0.38 16.50
C ASP A 129 -5.61 0.89 17.32
N THR A 130 -5.57 2.05 16.66
CA THR A 130 -5.91 3.33 17.30
C THR A 130 -7.38 3.37 17.71
N VAL A 131 -8.29 2.83 16.91
CA VAL A 131 -9.72 2.79 17.26
C VAL A 131 -10.00 1.79 18.35
N ASP A 132 -9.41 0.60 18.29
CA ASP A 132 -9.57 -0.42 19.33
C ASP A 132 -9.07 0.10 20.68
N PHE A 133 -7.95 0.82 20.68
CA PHE A 133 -7.46 1.49 21.87
C PHE A 133 -8.39 2.60 22.38
N ILE A 134 -9.03 3.36 21.48
CA ILE A 134 -10.02 4.36 21.90
C ILE A 134 -11.26 3.69 22.48
N ASP A 135 -11.71 2.57 21.91
CA ASP A 135 -12.80 1.77 22.50
C ASP A 135 -12.45 1.34 23.92
N GLU A 136 -11.25 0.79 24.09
CA GLU A 136 -10.74 0.39 25.40
C GLU A 136 -10.70 1.56 26.39
N VAL A 137 -10.14 2.72 26.00
CA VAL A 137 -10.02 3.92 26.86
C VAL A 137 -11.37 4.55 27.21
N LEU A 138 -12.37 4.43 26.33
CA LEU A 138 -13.71 4.98 26.53
C LEU A 138 -14.66 4.00 27.23
N SER A 139 -14.38 2.70 27.16
CA SER A 139 -15.08 1.69 27.95
C SER A 139 -14.73 1.88 29.43
N SER A 140 -15.75 1.88 30.30
CA SER A 140 -15.63 2.29 31.70
C SER A 140 -14.68 1.42 32.56
N ASP A 141 -14.23 0.28 32.02
CA ASP A 141 -13.52 -0.75 32.77
C ASP A 141 -12.00 -0.77 32.55
N TYR A 142 -11.45 0.12 31.71
CA TYR A 142 -9.99 0.26 31.58
C TYR A 142 -9.39 1.21 32.64
N LEU A 143 -9.21 0.62 33.83
CA LEU A 143 -8.15 0.84 34.82
C LEU A 143 -7.68 2.28 35.13
N LYS A 144 -7.91 2.71 36.39
CA LYS A 144 -7.04 3.55 37.24
C LYS A 144 -6.52 4.89 36.68
N MET A 145 -7.05 5.36 35.55
CA MET A 145 -6.62 6.57 34.85
C MET A 145 -7.47 7.77 35.27
N SER A 146 -6.83 8.88 35.59
CA SER A 146 -7.50 10.17 35.79
C SER A 146 -7.95 10.78 34.46
N ASP A 147 -8.95 11.66 34.49
CA ASP A 147 -9.44 12.34 33.28
C ASP A 147 -8.34 13.15 32.55
N ALA A 148 -7.32 13.62 33.30
CA ALA A 148 -6.16 14.31 32.75
C ALA A 148 -5.26 13.36 31.95
N GLU A 149 -4.93 12.20 32.51
CA GLU A 149 -4.15 11.16 31.84
C GLU A 149 -4.89 10.64 30.59
N ARG A 150 -6.23 10.50 30.67
CA ARG A 150 -7.06 10.12 29.51
C ARG A 150 -6.98 11.16 28.40
N ALA A 151 -7.07 12.45 28.75
CA ALA A 151 -6.98 13.52 27.77
C ALA A 151 -5.60 13.59 27.10
N GLU A 152 -4.53 13.34 27.84
CA GLU A 152 -3.16 13.32 27.30
C GLU A 152 -2.96 12.15 26.32
N VAL A 153 -3.39 10.95 26.71
CA VAL A 153 -3.33 9.76 25.87
C VAL A 153 -4.15 9.93 24.59
N LEU A 154 -5.38 10.43 24.68
CA LEU A 154 -6.21 10.72 23.51
C LEU A 154 -5.57 11.79 22.62
N LYS A 155 -4.89 12.78 23.20
CA LYS A 155 -4.18 13.81 22.45
C LYS A 155 -2.97 13.23 21.70
N GLN A 156 -2.25 12.30 22.31
CA GLN A 156 -1.17 11.58 21.65
C GLN A 156 -1.67 10.78 20.45
N LYS A 157 -2.79 10.05 20.61
CA LYS A 157 -3.44 9.32 19.52
C LYS A 157 -3.99 10.22 18.42
N GLU A 158 -4.48 11.40 18.76
CA GLU A 158 -4.86 12.43 17.78
C GLU A 158 -3.66 12.80 16.90
N MET A 159 -2.50 13.07 17.49
CA MET A 159 -1.28 13.42 16.75
C MET A 159 -0.78 12.26 15.87
N GLU A 160 -0.81 11.03 16.38
CA GLU A 160 -0.48 9.82 15.60
C GLU A 160 -1.41 9.69 14.39
N SER A 161 -2.73 9.90 14.57
CA SER A 161 -3.69 9.85 13.45
C SER A 161 -3.44 10.93 12.39
N LYS A 162 -3.01 12.13 12.80
CA LYS A 162 -2.61 13.21 11.87
C LYS A 162 -1.38 12.82 11.07
N GLN A 163 -0.40 12.19 11.71
CA GLN A 163 0.79 11.69 11.04
C GLN A 163 0.45 10.58 10.03
N MET A 164 -0.47 9.67 10.38
CA MET A 164 -0.97 8.65 9.45
C MET A 164 -1.58 9.25 8.18
N VAL A 165 -2.43 10.27 8.33
CA VAL A 165 -3.03 10.99 7.19
C VAL A 165 -1.94 11.67 6.34
N SER A 166 -0.94 12.30 6.96
CA SER A 166 0.18 12.90 6.22
C SER A 166 0.98 11.85 5.44
N ASN A 167 1.26 10.70 6.07
CA ASN A 167 2.00 9.61 5.47
C ASN A 167 1.25 9.00 4.28
N ILE A 168 -0.06 8.73 4.41
CA ILE A 168 -0.86 8.14 3.33
C ILE A 168 -0.98 9.10 2.14
N ASN A 169 -1.13 10.40 2.40
CA ASN A 169 -1.19 11.41 1.35
C ASN A 169 0.13 11.50 0.57
N THR A 170 1.26 11.46 1.29
CA THR A 170 2.60 11.48 0.67
C THR A 170 2.84 10.25 -0.19
N LYS A 171 2.48 9.05 0.31
CA LYS A 171 2.57 7.80 -0.47
C LYS A 171 1.67 7.83 -1.70
N THR A 172 0.43 8.28 -1.54
CA THR A 172 -0.54 8.43 -2.63
C THR A 172 0.00 9.35 -3.71
N LYS A 173 0.50 10.53 -3.34
CA LYS A 173 1.11 11.48 -4.27
C LYS A 173 2.26 10.85 -5.04
N ARG A 174 3.17 10.15 -4.35
CA ARG A 174 4.30 9.46 -4.99
C ARG A 174 3.86 8.48 -6.07
N TYR A 175 2.84 7.67 -5.81
CA TYR A 175 2.34 6.72 -6.82
C TYR A 175 1.64 7.42 -7.99
N LYS A 176 0.87 8.48 -7.73
CA LYS A 176 0.27 9.32 -8.79
C LYS A 176 1.34 9.98 -9.68
N ASP A 177 2.44 10.44 -9.09
CA ASP A 177 3.57 11.02 -9.83
C ASP A 177 4.26 9.96 -10.71
N ILE A 178 4.48 8.74 -10.19
CA ILE A 178 5.04 7.62 -10.97
C ILE A 178 4.13 7.26 -12.16
N ILE A 179 2.82 7.14 -11.93
CA ILE A 179 1.83 6.87 -12.98
C ILE A 179 1.88 7.96 -14.05
N SER A 180 1.88 9.23 -13.64
CA SER A 180 1.92 10.38 -14.55
C SER A 180 3.20 10.39 -15.38
N PHE A 181 4.36 10.15 -14.76
CA PHE A 181 5.64 10.05 -15.45
C PHE A 181 5.64 8.95 -16.51
N ARG A 182 5.16 7.75 -16.17
CA ARG A 182 5.10 6.61 -17.11
C ARG A 182 4.12 6.87 -18.25
N LYS A 183 2.97 7.49 -17.96
CA LYS A 183 2.01 7.93 -18.98
C LYS A 183 2.65 8.93 -19.95
N MET A 184 3.49 9.84 -19.47
CA MET A 184 4.24 10.75 -20.33
C MET A 184 5.26 10.02 -21.19
N GLN A 185 6.02 9.07 -20.62
CA GLN A 185 6.98 8.26 -21.37
C GLN A 185 6.30 7.46 -22.49
N ASP A 186 5.17 6.82 -22.18
CA ASP A 186 4.36 6.07 -23.13
C ASP A 186 3.89 6.97 -24.30
N LYS A 187 3.35 8.15 -23.98
CA LYS A 187 3.01 9.19 -24.97
C LYS A 187 4.19 9.73 -25.77
N VAL A 188 5.43 9.63 -25.27
CA VAL A 188 6.65 10.04 -25.98
C VAL A 188 7.12 8.97 -26.93
N ASN A 189 7.08 7.71 -26.48
CA ASN A 189 7.59 6.57 -27.23
C ASN A 189 6.67 6.18 -28.39
N ASN A 190 5.35 6.34 -28.21
CA ASN A 190 4.34 5.98 -29.22
C ASN A 190 3.87 7.18 -30.06
N ARG A 191 4.72 8.21 -30.22
CA ARG A 191 4.41 9.34 -31.10
C ARG A 191 4.53 8.89 -32.54
N GLU A 192 3.46 9.02 -33.31
CA GLU A 192 3.56 8.92 -34.76
C GLU A 192 4.45 10.05 -35.27
N THR A 193 5.64 9.70 -35.74
CA THR A 193 6.51 10.64 -36.42
C THR A 193 5.99 10.79 -37.85
N ASN A 194 5.13 11.77 -38.07
CA ASN A 194 4.79 12.25 -39.40
C ASN A 194 6.01 13.00 -39.96
N TYR A 195 6.92 12.27 -40.60
CA TYR A 195 7.98 12.84 -41.44
C TYR A 195 7.56 12.78 -42.91
#